data_AF-A0AAE1DXW3-F1
#
_entry.id   AF-A0AAE1DXW3-F1
#
_cell.length_a   1.000
_cell.length_b   1.000
_cell.length_c   1.000
_cell.angle_alpha   90.00
_cell.angle_beta   90.00
_cell.angle_gamma   90.00
#
_symmetry.space_group_name_H-M   'P 1'
#
loop_
_entity.id
_entity.type
_entity.pdbx_description
1 polymer ?
#
loop_
_entity_poly.entity_id
_entity_poly.type
_entity_poly.pdbx_seq_one_letter_code
_entity_poly.pdbx_strand_id
1 'polypeptide(L)'
;MAWFLISRLQGRVYKKIDLFLQGASNSGKTYWTSQLFSPLSAMVGKMSTGGRFCLQNCERRRIVIGEEVGITLDNIIRLKELMSGGVTTCERKGKSVVKCKASLVLMNSNNLRPTSHMRGKRS
;
A
#
# COMPACT_ATOMS: atom_id res chain seq x y z
N MET A 1 -15.19 -1.47 -22.67
CA MET A 1 -14.65 -2.49 -21.74
C MET A 1 -14.24 -1.94 -20.36
N ALA A 2 -13.70 -0.71 -20.25
CA ALA A 2 -13.28 -0.13 -18.95
C ALA A 2 -14.43 0.06 -17.92
N TRP A 3 -15.67 0.26 -18.39
CA TRP A 3 -16.82 0.55 -17.52
C TRP A 3 -17.25 -0.66 -16.66
N PHE A 4 -17.03 -1.88 -17.17
CA PHE A 4 -17.36 -3.13 -16.45
C PHE A 4 -16.41 -3.40 -15.26
N LEU A 5 -15.17 -2.92 -15.35
CA LEU A 5 -14.20 -2.97 -14.24
C LEU A 5 -14.51 -1.91 -13.18
N ILE A 6 -14.94 -0.72 -13.60
CA ILE A 6 -15.33 0.37 -12.70
C ILE A 6 -16.58 -0.03 -11.88
N SER A 7 -17.58 -0.65 -12.49
CA SER A 7 -18.81 -1.07 -11.78
C SER A 7 -18.56 -2.21 -10.76
N ARG A 8 -17.63 -3.14 -11.04
CA ARG A 8 -17.19 -4.15 -10.05
C ARG A 8 -16.35 -3.57 -8.91
N LEU A 9 -15.67 -2.45 -9.14
CA LEU A 9 -14.89 -1.76 -8.10
C LEU A 9 -15.72 -0.75 -7.29
N GLN A 10 -16.84 -0.26 -7.84
CA GLN A 10 -17.72 0.71 -7.18
C GLN A 10 -18.70 0.10 -6.17
N GLY A 11 -18.83 -1.23 -6.07
CA GLY A 11 -19.83 -1.85 -5.20
C GLY A 11 -19.36 -3.15 -4.58
N ARG A 12 -18.90 -3.08 -3.33
CA ARG A 12 -18.60 -4.21 -2.43
C ARG A 12 -17.45 -5.12 -2.88
N VAL A 13 -16.23 -4.74 -2.52
CA VAL A 13 -15.10 -5.68 -2.44
C VAL A 13 -15.37 -6.65 -1.29
N TYR A 14 -15.86 -7.85 -1.60
CA TYR A 14 -16.13 -8.91 -0.62
C TYR A 14 -14.89 -9.69 -0.16
N LYS A 15 -13.77 -9.58 -0.90
CA LYS A 15 -12.51 -10.26 -0.55
C LYS A 15 -11.34 -9.28 -0.60
N LYS A 16 -10.62 -9.21 0.50
CA LYS A 16 -9.33 -8.52 0.61
C LYS A 16 -8.34 -9.19 -0.34
N ILE A 17 -7.67 -8.39 -1.16
CA ILE A 17 -6.63 -8.86 -2.07
C ILE A 17 -5.34 -8.13 -1.71
N ASP A 18 -4.28 -8.90 -1.49
CA ASP A 18 -2.93 -8.37 -1.34
C ASP A 18 -2.07 -8.94 -2.48
N LEU A 19 -1.39 -8.06 -3.20
CA LEU A 19 -0.58 -8.39 -4.35
C LEU A 19 0.87 -7.97 -4.09
N PHE A 20 1.78 -8.95 -4.13
CA PHE A 20 3.21 -8.69 -3.99
C PHE A 20 3.89 -8.91 -5.34
N LEU A 21 4.41 -7.84 -5.94
CA LEU A 21 5.14 -7.87 -7.20
C LEU A 21 6.63 -7.73 -6.89
N GLN A 22 7.38 -8.80 -7.17
CA GLN A 22 8.81 -8.88 -6.92
C GLN A 22 9.57 -9.19 -8.21
N GLY A 23 10.75 -8.60 -8.39
CA GLY A 23 11.64 -8.90 -9.51
C GLY A 23 12.63 -7.79 -9.79
N ALA A 24 13.53 -7.94 -10.77
CA ALA A 24 14.50 -6.90 -11.10
C ALA A 24 13.86 -5.56 -11.51
N SER A 25 14.61 -4.47 -11.41
CA SER A 25 14.22 -3.19 -12.01
C SER A 25 13.95 -3.38 -13.52
N ASN A 26 13.09 -2.53 -14.09
CA ASN A 26 12.69 -2.58 -15.50
C ASN A 26 11.93 -3.86 -15.94
N SER A 27 11.50 -4.72 -15.02
CA SER A 27 10.65 -5.89 -15.33
C SER A 27 9.19 -5.54 -15.62
N GLY A 28 8.85 -4.26 -15.82
CA GLY A 28 7.49 -3.79 -16.09
C GLY A 28 6.55 -3.69 -14.88
N LYS A 29 6.97 -4.06 -13.66
CA LYS A 29 6.11 -4.02 -12.44
C LYS A 29 5.52 -2.65 -12.19
N THR A 30 6.34 -1.61 -12.18
CA THR A 30 5.91 -0.21 -11.95
C THR A 30 5.02 0.30 -13.09
N TYR A 31 5.28 -0.14 -14.32
CA TYR A 31 4.43 0.19 -15.46
C TYR A 31 3.05 -0.42 -15.28
N TRP A 32 2.98 -1.70 -14.90
CA TRP A 32 1.71 -2.38 -14.66
C TRP A 32 0.90 -1.73 -13.52
N THR A 33 1.54 -1.40 -12.39
CA THR A 33 0.86 -0.77 -11.24
C THR A 33 0.39 0.64 -11.56
N SER A 34 1.17 1.43 -12.29
CA SER A 34 0.79 2.80 -12.65
C SER A 34 -0.34 2.83 -13.69
N GLN A 35 -0.28 1.98 -14.72
CA GLN A 35 -1.27 1.97 -15.79
C GLN A 35 -2.59 1.33 -15.37
N LEU A 36 -2.55 0.21 -14.64
CA LEU A 36 -3.75 -0.49 -14.20
C LEU A 36 -4.63 0.37 -13.29
N PHE A 37 -4.00 1.18 -12.43
CA PHE A 37 -4.70 2.00 -11.45
C PHE A 37 -4.82 3.49 -11.84
N SER A 38 -4.30 3.90 -13.00
CA SER A 38 -4.44 5.27 -13.51
C SER A 38 -5.90 5.74 -13.58
N PRO A 39 -6.85 4.94 -14.13
CA PRO A 39 -8.28 5.31 -14.15
C PRO A 39 -8.92 5.41 -12.76
N LEU A 40 -8.25 4.89 -11.73
CA LEU A 40 -8.74 4.79 -10.35
C LEU A 40 -7.92 5.67 -9.40
N SER A 41 -7.18 6.66 -9.93
CA SER A 41 -6.27 7.53 -9.17
C SER A 41 -6.91 8.15 -7.92
N ALA A 42 -8.19 8.51 -7.97
CA ALA A 42 -8.95 9.02 -6.83
C ALA A 42 -9.18 7.99 -5.70
N MET A 43 -9.01 6.70 -5.97
CA MET A 43 -9.12 5.63 -4.97
C MET A 43 -7.77 5.10 -4.50
N VAL A 44 -6.68 5.54 -5.13
CA VAL A 44 -5.31 5.07 -4.89
C VAL A 44 -4.61 5.96 -3.87
N GLY A 45 -4.04 5.33 -2.85
CA GLY A 45 -3.09 5.94 -1.92
C GLY A 45 -1.71 5.35 -2.12
N LYS A 46 -0.71 6.20 -2.32
CA LYS A 46 0.69 5.75 -2.39
C LYS A 46 1.35 5.84 -1.02
N MET A 47 1.97 4.75 -0.58
CA MET A 47 2.75 4.75 0.65
C MET A 47 3.99 5.61 0.48
N SER A 48 4.35 6.35 1.52
CA SER A 48 5.63 7.06 1.58
C SER A 48 6.73 6.09 2.01
N THR A 49 7.93 6.26 1.46
CA THR A 49 9.11 5.44 1.75
C THR A 49 9.59 5.66 3.18
N GLY A 50 9.25 4.71 4.06
CA GLY A 50 9.77 4.62 5.43
C GLY A 50 9.18 5.62 6.44
N GLY A 51 9.45 5.36 7.72
CA GLY A 51 9.10 6.23 8.84
C GLY A 51 7.66 6.11 9.36
N ARG A 52 7.36 6.94 10.36
CA ARG A 52 6.10 6.94 11.13
C ARG A 52 4.86 7.29 10.29
N PHE A 53 5.03 8.09 9.24
CA PHE A 53 3.94 8.62 8.40
C PHE A 53 3.80 7.88 7.04
N CYS A 54 4.19 6.61 6.96
CA CYS A 54 4.18 5.83 5.71
C CYS A 54 2.80 5.76 5.02
N LEU A 55 1.69 5.86 5.78
CA LEU A 55 0.32 5.79 5.26
C LEU A 55 -0.36 7.16 5.09
N GLN A 56 0.36 8.28 5.21
CA GLN A 56 -0.23 9.62 5.20
C GLN A 56 -1.12 9.95 3.98
N ASN A 57 -0.83 9.36 2.81
CA ASN A 57 -1.59 9.56 1.58
C ASN A 57 -2.68 8.48 1.33
N CYS A 58 -2.85 7.55 2.26
CA CYS A 58 -3.79 6.43 2.15
C CYS A 58 -5.15 6.70 2.80
N GLU A 59 -5.35 7.92 3.31
CA GLU A 59 -6.62 8.35 3.90
C GLU A 59 -7.79 8.15 2.94
N ARG A 60 -8.82 7.41 3.40
CA ARG A 60 -10.04 7.12 2.65
C ARG A 60 -9.80 6.47 1.28
N ARG A 61 -8.60 5.95 1.02
CA ARG A 61 -8.24 5.24 -0.21
C ARG A 61 -8.59 3.76 -0.08
N ARG A 62 -9.09 3.18 -1.18
CA ARG A 62 -9.47 1.75 -1.25
C ARG A 62 -8.35 0.89 -1.77
N ILE A 63 -7.44 1.48 -2.55
CA ILE A 63 -6.28 0.83 -3.15
C ILE A 63 -5.06 1.49 -2.53
N VAL A 64 -4.16 0.70 -1.95
CA VAL A 64 -2.90 1.19 -1.38
C VAL A 64 -1.75 0.58 -2.14
N ILE A 65 -0.83 1.41 -2.62
CA ILE A 65 0.34 0.98 -3.40
C ILE A 65 1.60 1.39 -2.65
N GLY A 66 2.42 0.42 -2.31
CA GLY A 66 3.77 0.62 -1.80
C GLY A 66 4.80 0.31 -2.88
N GLU A 67 5.59 1.31 -3.26
CA GLU A 67 6.75 1.14 -4.15
C GLU A 67 8.01 1.24 -3.31
N GLU A 68 8.80 0.17 -3.24
CA GLU A 68 10.04 0.08 -2.44
C GLU A 68 9.89 0.54 -0.99
N VAL A 69 8.77 0.18 -0.36
CA VAL A 69 8.48 0.62 1.01
C VAL A 69 9.37 -0.12 2.00
N GLY A 70 10.21 0.64 2.70
CA GLY A 70 10.91 0.17 3.91
C GLY A 70 9.93 -0.04 5.06
N ILE A 71 9.74 -1.30 5.46
CA ILE A 71 8.95 -1.66 6.65
C ILE A 71 9.84 -1.53 7.88
N THR A 72 9.42 -0.71 8.85
CA THR A 72 10.08 -0.52 10.15
C THR A 72 9.26 -1.20 11.25
N LEU A 73 9.86 -1.38 12.43
CA LEU A 73 9.13 -1.91 13.60
C LEU A 73 7.93 -1.02 13.97
N ASP A 74 8.05 0.29 13.77
CA ASP A 74 6.97 1.24 14.10
C ASP A 74 5.75 1.15 13.18
N ASN A 75 5.93 0.66 11.94
CA ASN A 75 4.86 0.62 10.94
C ASN A 75 4.39 -0.79 10.57
N ILE A 76 5.11 -1.84 10.97
CA ILE A 76 4.79 -3.23 10.61
C ILE A 76 3.41 -3.66 11.11
N ILE A 77 3.01 -3.25 12.32
CA ILE A 77 1.72 -3.62 12.91
C ILE A 77 0.57 -3.00 12.09
N ARG A 78 0.71 -1.71 11.73
CA ARG A 78 -0.28 -0.97 10.93
C ARG A 78 -0.40 -1.56 9.52
N LEU A 79 0.72 -1.94 8.92
CA LEU A 79 0.72 -2.56 7.60
C LEU A 79 0.08 -3.96 7.64
N LYS A 80 0.39 -4.78 8.66
CA LYS A 80 -0.24 -6.08 8.88
C LYS A 80 -1.75 -5.96 9.04
N GLU A 81 -2.21 -5.00 9.84
CA GLU A 81 -3.63 -4.71 10.03
C GLU A 81 -4.30 -4.23 8.73
N LEU A 82 -3.61 -3.41 7.94
CA LEU A 82 -4.10 -2.96 6.65
C LEU A 82 -4.20 -4.11 5.63
N MET A 83 -3.23 -5.03 5.62
CA MET A 83 -3.20 -6.23 4.77
C MET A 83 -4.23 -7.28 5.23
N SER A 84 -4.48 -7.44 6.53
CA SER A 84 -5.54 -8.32 7.01
C SER A 84 -6.97 -7.78 6.74
N GLY A 85 -7.08 -6.56 6.19
CA GLY A 85 -8.37 -5.92 5.89
C GLY A 85 -8.98 -5.20 7.10
N GLY A 86 -8.22 -5.09 8.18
CA GLY A 86 -8.54 -4.30 9.36
C GLY A 86 -8.57 -2.79 9.09
N VAL A 87 -8.91 -2.04 10.14
CA VAL A 87 -8.95 -0.58 10.11
C VAL A 87 -7.76 -0.05 10.90
N THR A 88 -6.79 0.53 10.21
CA THR A 88 -5.61 1.09 10.86
C THR A 88 -5.66 2.62 10.90
N THR A 89 -4.68 3.25 11.55
CA THR A 89 -4.56 4.70 11.62
C THR A 89 -3.51 5.24 10.66
N CYS A 90 -3.91 6.23 9.86
CA CYS A 90 -3.04 7.06 9.05
C CYS A 90 -2.70 8.32 9.85
N GLU A 91 -1.52 8.32 10.47
CA GLU A 91 -0.96 9.51 11.07
C GLU A 91 -0.43 10.45 9.98
N ARG A 92 -0.55 11.76 10.22
CA ARG A 92 -0.05 12.82 9.33
C ARG A 92 0.62 13.87 10.17
N LYS A 93 1.74 14.41 9.67
CA LYS A 93 2.46 15.48 10.37
C LYS A 93 1.55 16.71 10.51
N GLY A 94 1.31 17.15 11.75
CA GLY A 94 0.52 18.34 12.05
C GLY A 94 -0.97 18.26 11.73
N LYS A 95 -1.54 17.06 11.51
CA LYS A 95 -2.97 16.87 11.28
C LYS A 95 -3.56 15.80 12.20
N SER A 96 -4.88 15.82 12.35
CA SER A 96 -5.61 14.78 13.08
C SER A 96 -5.40 13.42 12.44
N VAL A 97 -5.36 12.40 13.32
CA VAL A 97 -5.23 10.99 12.95
C VAL A 97 -6.52 10.55 12.27
N VAL A 98 -6.39 9.84 11.13
CA VAL A 98 -7.55 9.36 10.38
C VAL A 98 -7.53 7.84 10.24
N LYS A 99 -8.69 7.23 10.20
CA LYS A 99 -8.84 5.78 9.96
C LYS A 99 -8.65 5.44 8.47
N CYS A 100 -7.97 4.34 8.22
CA CYS A 100 -7.65 3.84 6.89
C CYS A 100 -8.06 2.38 6.76
N LYS A 101 -8.77 2.07 5.67
CA LYS A 101 -9.21 0.72 5.33
C LYS A 101 -9.01 0.48 3.85
N ALA A 102 -8.07 -0.38 3.50
CA ALA A 102 -7.77 -0.74 2.13
C ALA A 102 -8.42 -2.07 1.75
N SER A 103 -9.06 -2.09 0.58
CA SER A 103 -9.63 -3.30 -0.02
C SER A 103 -8.59 -4.04 -0.87
N LEU A 104 -7.61 -3.32 -1.41
CA LEU A 104 -6.48 -3.84 -2.17
C LEU A 104 -5.19 -3.21 -1.64
N VAL A 105 -4.20 -4.02 -1.28
CA VAL A 105 -2.83 -3.54 -1.01
C VAL A 105 -1.90 -4.16 -2.04
N LEU A 106 -1.13 -3.32 -2.72
CA LEU A 106 -0.13 -3.75 -3.68
C LEU A 106 1.25 -3.30 -3.19
N MET A 107 2.20 -4.22 -3.18
CA MET A 107 3.58 -3.99 -2.79
C MET A 107 4.47 -4.35 -3.97
N ASN A 108 5.25 -3.38 -4.44
CA ASN A 108 6.20 -3.54 -5.53
C ASN A 108 7.62 -3.37 -4.98
N SER A 109 8.48 -4.38 -5.13
CA SER A 109 9.88 -4.30 -4.72
C SER A 109 10.83 -5.01 -5.66
N ASN A 110 12.03 -4.46 -5.77
CA ASN A 110 13.16 -5.04 -6.48
C ASN A 110 14.04 -5.92 -5.59
N ASN A 111 13.82 -5.89 -4.27
CA ASN A 111 14.59 -6.71 -3.34
C ASN A 111 14.12 -8.16 -3.42
N LEU A 112 15.02 -9.09 -3.79
CA LEU A 112 14.78 -10.54 -3.87
C LEU A 112 14.50 -11.21 -2.51
N ARG A 113 14.70 -10.48 -1.42
CA ARG A 113 14.20 -10.83 -0.08
C ARG A 113 13.34 -9.66 0.41
N PRO A 114 12.12 -9.87 0.94
CA PRO A 114 11.49 -8.86 1.78
C PRO A 114 12.39 -8.69 3.01
N THR A 115 13.33 -7.75 2.95
CA THR A 115 14.27 -7.52 4.04
C THR A 115 13.49 -7.00 5.24
N SER A 116 13.27 -7.88 6.20
CA SER A 116 13.21 -7.51 7.60
C SER A 116 14.49 -6.77 7.95
N HIS A 117 14.56 -5.48 7.66
CA HIS A 117 15.59 -4.61 8.23
C HIS A 117 15.25 -4.38 9.71
N MET A 118 15.39 -5.43 10.53
CA MET A 118 15.75 -5.26 11.93
C MET A 118 17.20 -4.77 11.94
N ARG A 119 17.40 -3.46 11.71
CA ARG A 119 18.65 -2.80 12.08
C ARG A 119 18.61 -2.60 13.60
N GLY A 120 18.78 -3.68 14.34
CA GLY A 120 19.20 -3.62 15.73
C GLY A 120 20.62 -3.09 15.74
N LYS A 121 20.80 -1.81 16.08
CA LYS A 121 22.08 -1.35 16.63
C LYS A 121 22.24 -2.07 17.98
N ARG A 122 23.01 -3.15 18.00
CA ARG A 122 23.67 -3.57 19.24
C ARG A 122 24.70 -2.49 19.53
N SER A 123 24.44 -1.74 20.60
CA SER A 123 25.46 -0.97 21.34
C SER A 123 25.74 -1.78 22.60
#